data_AF-A0A5E4GAY8-F1
#
_entry.id   AF-A0A5E4GAY8-F1
#
_cell.length_a   1.000
_cell.length_b   1.000
_cell.length_c   1.000
_cell.angle_alpha   90.00
_cell.angle_beta   90.00
_cell.angle_gamma   90.00
#
_symmetry.space_group_name_H-M   'P 1'
#
loop_
_entity.id
_entity.type
_entity.pdbx_description
1 polymer ?
#
loop_
_entity_poly.entity_id
_entity_poly.type
_entity_poly.pdbx_seq_one_letter_code
_entity_poly.pdbx_strand_id
1 'polypeptide(L)' 'YNVIVGRTALTRVKAHLSPHMLLMKFPTPNGTGAVRGNQLSARTCYTTALK' A
#
# COMPACT_ATOMS: atom_id res chain seq x y z
N TYR A 1 -9.82 2.06 9.97
CA TYR A 1 -8.59 1.47 10.53
C TYR A 1 -7.45 1.71 9.57
N ASN A 2 -6.40 2.40 10.01
CA ASN A 2 -5.19 2.64 9.22
C ASN A 2 -4.09 1.67 9.72
N VAL A 3 -3.33 1.07 8.81
CA VAL A 3 -2.24 0.14 9.16
C VAL A 3 -0.94 0.65 8.55
N ILE A 4 0.11 0.72 9.36
CA ILE A 4 1.47 1.05 8.90
C ILE A 4 2.25 -0.26 8.75
N VAL A 5 2.70 -0.55 7.53
CA VAL A 5 3.48 -1.76 7.23
C VAL A 5 4.94 -1.38 7.07
N GLY A 6 5.78 -1.91 7.96
CA GLY A 6 7.23 -1.67 7.91
C GLY A 6 7.95 -2.48 6.83
N ARG A 7 9.22 -2.11 6.57
CA ARG A 7 10.09 -2.78 5.57
C ARG A 7 10.20 -4.29 5.83
N THR A 8 10.42 -4.70 7.07
CA THR A 8 10.57 -6.12 7.44
C THR A 8 9.34 -6.95 7.05
N ALA A 9 8.14 -6.40 7.23
CA ALA A 9 6.90 -7.06 6.86
C ALA A 9 6.76 -7.16 5.33
N LEU A 10 7.06 -6.08 4.60
CA LEU A 10 7.07 -6.07 3.13
C LEU A 10 8.06 -7.09 2.55
N THR A 11 9.26 -7.21 3.13
CA THR A 11 10.26 -8.20 2.72
C THR A 11 9.78 -9.62 2.99
N ARG A 12 9.17 -9.89 4.16
CA ARG A 12 8.63 -11.20 4.49
C ARG A 12 7.56 -11.67 3.50
N VAL A 13 6.68 -10.76 3.07
CA VAL A 13 5.63 -11.09 2.10
C VAL A 13 6.10 -10.99 0.65
N LYS A 14 7.40 -10.77 0.39
CA LYS A 14 7.98 -10.61 -0.95
C LYS A 14 7.20 -9.58 -1.78
N ALA A 15 6.85 -8.47 -1.14
CA ALA A 15 6.10 -7.41 -1.79
C ALA A 15 6.92 -6.72 -2.87
N HIS A 16 6.30 -6.48 -4.02
CA HIS A 16 6.82 -5.61 -5.07
C HIS A 16 6.02 -4.30 -5.06
N LEU A 17 6.72 -3.19 -4.79
CA LEU A 17 6.14 -1.86 -4.78
C LEU A 17 6.44 -1.16 -6.11
N SER A 18 5.41 -0.64 -6.75
CA SER A 18 5.51 0.29 -7.88
C SER A 18 4.98 1.65 -7.44
N PRO A 19 5.87 2.57 -6.99
CA PRO A 19 5.47 3.91 -6.55
C PRO A 19 4.77 4.70 -7.64
N HIS A 20 5.25 4.61 -8.88
CA HIS A 20 4.67 5.32 -10.03
C HIS A 20 3.22 4.91 -10.33
N MET A 21 2.88 3.63 -10.11
CA MET A 21 1.54 3.11 -10.33
C MET A 21 0.69 3.08 -9.05
N LEU A 22 1.30 3.45 -7.92
CA LEU A 22 0.74 3.32 -6.57
C LEU A 22 0.21 1.90 -6.33
N LEU A 23 0.99 0.90 -6.70
CA LEU A 23 0.58 -0.50 -6.67
C LEU A 23 1.57 -1.32 -5.85
N MET A 24 1.04 -2.10 -4.91
CA MET A 24 1.79 -3.10 -4.17
C MET A 24 1.29 -4.48 -4.58
N LYS A 25 2.19 -5.34 -5.09
CA LYS A 25 1.88 -6.74 -5.42
C LYS A 25 2.58 -7.66 -4.44
N PHE A 26 1.98 -8.80 -4.12
CA PHE A 26 2.59 -9.82 -3.28
C PHE A 26 2.06 -11.21 -3.65
N PRO A 27 2.88 -12.27 -3.52
CA PRO A 27 2.42 -13.63 -3.75
C PRO A 27 1.33 -14.04 -2.73
N THR A 28 0.34 -14.76 -3.23
CA THR A 28 -0.68 -15.46 -2.43
C THR A 28 -0.71 -16.93 -2.86
N PRO A 29 -1.28 -17.85 -2.06
CA PRO A 29 -1.38 -19.27 -2.45
C PRO A 29 -2.06 -19.48 -3.81
N ASN A 30 -2.96 -18.57 -4.19
CA ASN A 30 -3.74 -18.63 -5.42
C ASN A 30 -3.22 -17.70 -6.53
N GLY A 31 -2.02 -17.10 -6.38
CA GLY A 31 -1.42 -16.24 -7.40
C GLY A 31 -0.77 -14.97 -6.84
N THR A 32 -1.18 -13.81 -7.35
CA THR A 32 -0.63 -12.51 -6.94
C THR A 32 -1.74 -11.61 -6.40
N GLY A 33 -1.66 -11.27 -5.12
CA GLY A 33 -2.44 -10.21 -4.52
C GLY A 33 -1.93 -8.84 -4.95
N ALA A 34 -2.83 -7.87 -5.06
CA ALA A 34 -2.49 -6.50 -5.41
C ALA A 34 -3.31 -5.50 -4.59
N VAL A 35 -2.65 -4.46 -4.08
CA VAL A 35 -3.25 -3.34 -3.37
C VAL A 35 -2.89 -2.06 -4.11
N ARG A 36 -3.91 -1.29 -4.50
CA ARG A 36 -3.73 -0.02 -5.19
C ARG A 36 -4.01 1.14 -4.26
N GLY A 37 -3.11 2.12 -4.24
CA GLY A 37 -3.31 3.38 -3.53
C GLY A 37 -4.40 4.23 -4.18
N ASN A 38 -5.07 5.03 -3.36
CA ASN A 38 -6.04 6.03 -3.81
C ASN A 38 -5.51 7.44 -3.47
N GLN A 39 -5.06 8.17 -4.48
CA GLN A 39 -4.49 9.51 -4.30
C GLN A 39 -5.51 10.52 -3.77
N LEU A 40 -6.77 10.43 -4.22
CA LEU A 40 -7.81 11.37 -3.80
C LEU A 40 -8.10 11.18 -2.32
N SER A 41 -8.30 9.94 -1.87
CA SER A 41 -8.51 9.63 -0.45
C SER A 41 -7.31 10.01 0.39
N ALA A 42 -6.08 9.77 -0.10
CA ALA A 42 -4.86 10.16 0.61
C ALA A 42 -4.76 11.68 0.77
N ARG A 43 -5.06 12.46 -0.29
CA ARG A 43 -5.08 13.92 -0.26
C ARG A 43 -6.11 14.44 0.73
N THR A 44 -7.34 13.93 0.67
CA THR A 44 -8.40 14.29 1.61
C THR A 44 -7.98 14.01 3.05
N CYS A 45 -7.46 12.80 3.32
CA CYS A 45 -6.98 12.42 4.64
C CYS A 45 -5.89 13.37 5.16
N TYR A 46 -4.92 13.72 4.32
CA TYR A 46 -3.86 14.67 4.67
C TYR A 46 -4.43 16.07 4.98
N THR A 47 -5.31 16.59 4.11
CA THR A 47 -5.94 17.90 4.35
C THR A 47 -6.82 17.94 5.58
N THR A 48 -7.47 16.83 5.93
CA THR A 48 -8.28 16.71 7.14
C THR A 48 -7.42 16.62 8.39
N ALA A 49 -6.27 15.94 8.33
CA ALA A 49 -5.35 15.81 9.46
C ALA A 49 -4.58 17.10 9.77
N LEU A 50 -4.41 17.98 8.78
CA LEU A 50 -3.77 19.29 8.93
C LEU A 50 -4.74 20.42 9.28
N LYS A 51 -6.05 20.16 9.25
CA LYS A 51 -7.07 21.05 9.81
C LYS A 51 -7.13 20.85 11.32
#